data_AF-A0A966VMH6-F1
#
_entry.id   AF-A0A966VMH6-F1
#
_cell.length_a   1.000
_cell.length_b   1.000
_cell.length_c   1.000
_cell.angle_alpha   90.00
_cell.angle_beta   90.00
_cell.angle_gamma   90.00
#
_symmetry.space_group_name_H-M   'P 1'
#
loop_
_entity.id
_entity.type
_entity.pdbx_description
1 polymer ?
#
loop_
_entity_poly.entity_id
_entity_poly.type
_entity_poly.pdbx_seq_one_letter_code
_entity_poly.pdbx_strand_id
1 'polypeptide(L)'
;MKAANRNFDTFIEDIKVIKARPEISISEIPAPQKLAPYAFAITADLALDLESEDDIATGRFVLLHDPDGQESWDGTFRCVTFVRSALDTEIQSDPMLPDVGWSW
;
A
#
# COMPACT_ATOMS: atom_id res chain seq x y z
N MET A 1 -14.43 -23.32 -0.99
CA MET A 1 -14.03 -22.25 -0.04
C MET A 1 -12.59 -22.36 0.45
N LYS A 2 -12.14 -23.40 1.19
CA LYS A 2 -10.78 -23.44 1.80
C LYS A 2 -9.58 -23.26 0.86
N ALA A 3 -9.66 -23.72 -0.40
CA ALA A 3 -8.54 -23.64 -1.34
C ALA A 3 -8.34 -22.23 -1.93
N ALA A 4 -9.41 -21.45 -2.11
CA ALA A 4 -9.33 -20.10 -2.66
C ALA A 4 -8.67 -19.12 -1.69
N ASN A 5 -8.95 -19.25 -0.38
CA ASN A 5 -8.31 -18.44 0.66
C ASN A 5 -6.81 -18.70 0.83
N ARG A 6 -6.33 -19.87 0.43
CA ARG A 6 -4.91 -20.22 0.59
C ARG A 6 -4.01 -19.21 -0.11
N ASN A 7 -4.45 -18.71 -1.27
CA ASN A 7 -3.69 -17.71 -2.00
C ASN A 7 -3.67 -16.37 -1.25
N PHE A 8 -4.78 -15.95 -0.63
CA PHE A 8 -4.85 -14.70 0.13
C PHE A 8 -3.97 -14.72 1.37
N ASP A 9 -4.02 -15.81 2.15
CA ASP A 9 -3.19 -15.95 3.36
C ASP A 9 -1.69 -16.00 2.99
N THR A 10 -1.32 -16.74 1.93
CA THR A 10 0.06 -16.76 1.43
C THR A 10 0.52 -15.39 0.94
N PHE A 11 -0.31 -14.62 0.24
CA PHE A 11 0.04 -13.24 -0.14
C PHE A 11 0.31 -12.35 1.08
N ILE A 12 -0.47 -12.49 2.15
CA ILE A 12 -0.24 -11.73 3.39
C ILE A 12 1.09 -12.13 4.02
N GLU A 13 1.39 -13.43 4.09
CA GLU A 13 2.67 -13.93 4.61
C GLU A 13 3.86 -13.36 3.82
N ASP A 14 3.76 -13.34 2.49
CA ASP A 14 4.78 -12.77 1.61
C ASP A 14 4.94 -11.26 1.82
N ILE A 15 3.83 -10.52 1.97
CA ILE A 15 3.88 -9.07 2.24
C ILE A 15 4.56 -8.79 3.59
N LYS A 16 4.27 -9.60 4.61
CA LYS A 16 4.81 -9.41 5.97
C LYS A 16 6.32 -9.59 6.07
N VAL A 17 6.96 -10.24 5.09
CA VAL A 17 8.42 -10.44 5.06
C VAL A 17 9.14 -9.50 4.11
N ILE A 18 8.43 -8.56 3.47
CA ILE A 18 9.05 -7.53 2.63
C ILE A 18 10.01 -6.69 3.46
N LYS A 19 11.25 -6.57 2.99
CA LYS A 19 12.25 -5.68 3.56
C LYS A 19 12.12 -4.31 2.93
N ALA A 20 11.53 -3.37 3.67
CA ALA A 20 11.51 -1.97 3.30
C ALA A 20 12.90 -1.34 3.47
N ARG A 21 13.08 -0.16 2.90
CA ARG A 21 14.24 0.68 3.21
C ARG A 21 14.22 1.07 4.71
N PRO A 22 15.37 1.29 5.36
CA PRO A 22 15.42 1.60 6.80
C PRO A 22 14.60 2.81 7.24
N GLU A 23 14.40 3.78 6.35
CA GLU A 23 13.66 5.01 6.61
C GLU A 23 12.13 4.80 6.55
N ILE A 24 11.67 3.64 6.06
CA ILE A 24 10.25 3.32 5.87
C ILE A 24 9.82 2.33 6.96
N SER A 25 8.90 2.76 7.81
CA SER A 25 8.21 1.87 8.73
C SER A 25 6.95 1.32 8.07
N ILE A 26 6.73 0.00 8.15
CA ILE A 26 5.49 -0.64 7.67
C ILE A 26 4.73 -1.18 8.87
N SER A 27 3.43 -0.87 8.95
CA SER A 27 2.57 -1.36 10.03
C SER A 27 1.23 -1.87 9.49
N GLU A 28 0.71 -2.94 10.09
CA GLU A 28 -0.64 -3.45 9.79
C GLU A 28 -1.69 -2.55 10.44
N ILE A 29 -2.73 -2.21 9.68
CA ILE A 29 -3.82 -1.35 10.13
C ILE A 29 -5.18 -2.01 9.85
N PRO A 30 -6.26 -1.56 10.50
CA PRO A 30 -7.60 -2.04 10.19
C PRO A 30 -7.92 -1.88 8.70
N ALA A 31 -8.21 -3.00 8.04
CA ALA A 31 -8.61 -3.01 6.65
C ALA A 31 -10.01 -2.41 6.47
N PRO A 32 -10.30 -1.78 5.31
CA PRO A 32 -11.62 -1.29 5.00
C PRO A 32 -12.67 -2.39 5.11
N GLN A 33 -13.81 -2.05 5.70
CA GLN A 33 -14.91 -2.99 5.91
C GLN A 33 -15.90 -2.92 4.75
N LYS A 34 -16.64 -4.02 4.52
CA LYS A 34 -17.75 -4.12 3.55
C LYS A 34 -17.39 -4.00 2.06
N LEU A 35 -16.11 -3.92 1.71
CA LEU A 35 -15.67 -3.94 0.30
C LEU A 35 -15.44 -5.35 -0.25
N ALA A 36 -15.03 -6.28 0.62
CA ALA A 36 -14.70 -7.65 0.27
C ALA A 36 -14.88 -8.58 1.50
N PRO A 37 -15.09 -9.89 1.31
CA PRO A 37 -15.06 -10.87 2.40
C PRO A 37 -13.69 -10.97 3.10
N TYR A 38 -12.61 -10.76 2.34
CA TYR A 38 -11.24 -10.80 2.83
C TYR A 38 -10.53 -9.49 2.48
N ALA A 39 -9.90 -8.89 3.47
CA ALA A 39 -9.21 -7.61 3.31
C ALA A 39 -7.99 -7.53 4.23
N PHE A 40 -6.92 -6.93 3.72
CA PHE A 40 -5.68 -6.67 4.43
C PHE A 40 -5.22 -5.25 4.12
N ALA A 41 -4.64 -4.56 5.10
CA ALA A 41 -4.15 -3.21 4.90
C ALA A 41 -2.90 -2.91 5.73
N ILE A 42 -1.99 -2.15 5.14
CA ILE A 42 -0.78 -1.64 5.79
C ILE A 42 -0.63 -0.13 5.54
N THR A 43 0.02 0.56 6.47
CA THR A 43 0.65 1.86 6.21
C THR A 43 2.13 1.68 5.92
N ALA A 44 2.69 2.65 5.21
CA ALA A 44 4.12 2.82 5.06
C ALA A 44 4.45 4.29 5.36
N ASP A 45 5.13 4.54 6.46
CA ASP A 45 5.45 5.89 6.94
C ASP A 45 6.95 6.13 6.80
N LEU A 46 7.32 7.25 6.16
CA LEU A 46 8.71 7.61 5.83
C LEU A 46 9.17 8.79 6.69
N ALA A 47 10.22 8.58 7.47
CA ALA A 47 10.89 9.61 8.27
C ALA A 47 12.37 9.74 7.87
N LEU A 48 12.88 10.98 7.74
CA LEU A 48 14.30 11.22 7.41
C LEU A 48 15.22 10.96 8.59
N ASP A 49 14.71 11.18 9.80
CA ASP A 49 15.37 10.88 11.06
C ASP A 49 14.42 10.03 11.91
N LEU A 50 14.93 8.91 12.41
CA LEU A 50 14.17 8.00 13.28
C LEU A 50 13.79 8.65 14.61
N GLU A 51 14.43 9.77 14.97
CA GLU A 51 14.12 10.57 16.16
C GLU A 51 13.16 11.75 15.87
N SER A 52 12.84 12.02 14.59
CA SER A 52 11.89 13.07 14.22
C SER A 52 10.45 12.54 14.19
N GLU A 53 9.50 13.31 14.72
CA GLU A 53 8.06 12.99 14.65
C GLU A 53 7.42 13.42 13.31
N ASP A 54 8.19 14.01 12.40
CA ASP A 54 7.71 14.57 11.14
C ASP A 54 7.86 13.55 9.99
N ASP A 55 6.78 12.80 9.74
CA ASP A 55 6.67 11.97 8.54
C ASP A 55 6.66 12.85 7.28
N ILE A 56 7.64 12.65 6.39
CA ILE A 56 7.73 13.38 5.12
C ILE A 56 6.87 12.74 4.03
N ALA A 57 6.51 11.47 4.19
CA ALA A 57 5.57 10.76 3.33
C ALA A 57 4.81 9.67 4.08
N THR A 58 3.56 9.47 3.67
CA THR A 58 2.70 8.37 4.15
C THR A 58 2.13 7.64 2.95
N GLY A 59 2.20 6.31 2.98
CA GLY A 59 1.56 5.40 2.07
C GLY A 59 0.52 4.53 2.77
N ARG A 60 -0.48 4.08 2.03
CA ARG A 60 -1.43 3.05 2.44
C ARG A 60 -1.60 2.05 1.31
N PHE A 61 -1.52 0.78 1.63
CA PHE A 61 -1.80 -0.32 0.71
C PHE A 61 -2.96 -1.13 1.27
N VAL A 62 -3.93 -1.45 0.42
CA VAL A 62 -5.09 -2.28 0.74
C VAL A 62 -5.20 -3.39 -0.29
N LEU A 63 -5.22 -4.63 0.17
CA LEU A 63 -5.51 -5.81 -0.63
C LEU A 63 -6.92 -6.30 -0.28
N LEU A 64 -7.75 -6.46 -1.30
CA LEU A 64 -9.10 -6.99 -1.22
C LEU A 64 -9.14 -8.32 -1.98
N HIS A 65 -9.85 -9.30 -1.44
CA HIS A 65 -10.09 -10.57 -2.08
C HIS A 65 -11.54 -11.03 -1.92
N ASP A 66 -12.14 -11.37 -3.06
CA ASP A 66 -13.45 -12.00 -3.16
C ASP A 66 -13.32 -13.26 -4.02
N PRO A 67 -13.39 -14.47 -3.42
CA PRO A 67 -13.24 -15.72 -4.15
C PRO A 67 -14.26 -15.93 -5.27
N ASP A 68 -15.44 -15.34 -5.12
CA ASP A 68 -16.52 -15.42 -6.10
C ASP A 68 -16.35 -14.37 -7.23
N GLY A 69 -15.39 -13.45 -7.05
CA GLY A 69 -15.09 -12.37 -7.97
C GLY A 69 -16.05 -11.19 -7.87
N GLN A 70 -15.60 -10.03 -8.36
CA GLN A 70 -16.47 -8.86 -8.53
C GLN A 70 -16.29 -8.29 -9.94
N GLU A 71 -17.41 -8.06 -10.64
CA GLU A 71 -17.40 -7.54 -12.02
C GLU A 71 -16.60 -6.24 -12.14
N SER A 72 -16.73 -5.34 -11.15
CA SER A 72 -16.01 -4.07 -11.12
C SER A 72 -14.49 -4.17 -10.96
N TRP A 73 -13.95 -5.37 -10.68
CA TRP A 73 -12.53 -5.62 -10.48
C TRP A 73 -11.91 -6.42 -11.63
N ASP A 74 -12.74 -7.00 -12.51
CA ASP A 74 -12.33 -7.94 -13.55
C ASP A 74 -11.46 -9.09 -13.01
N GLY A 75 -11.84 -9.61 -11.83
CA GLY A 75 -11.08 -10.65 -11.15
C GLY A 75 -11.53 -10.90 -9.71
N THR A 76 -10.72 -11.68 -8.99
CA THR A 76 -10.95 -12.06 -7.58
C THR A 76 -10.13 -11.24 -6.58
N PHE A 77 -9.23 -10.40 -7.06
CA PHE A 77 -8.38 -9.54 -6.24
C PHE A 77 -8.49 -8.09 -6.69
N ARG A 78 -8.36 -7.18 -5.74
CA ARG A 78 -8.15 -5.76 -6.02
C ARG A 78 -7.11 -5.19 -5.05
N CYS A 79 -6.15 -4.47 -5.60
CA CYS A 79 -5.19 -3.70 -4.83
C CYS A 79 -5.51 -2.22 -4.97
N VAL A 80 -5.45 -1.48 -3.85
CA VAL A 80 -5.56 -0.02 -3.83
C VAL A 80 -4.37 0.52 -3.04
N THR A 81 -3.64 1.45 -3.66
CA THR A 81 -2.51 2.13 -3.02
C THR A 81 -2.74 3.62 -3.06
N PHE A 82 -2.47 4.28 -1.94
CA PHE A 82 -2.47 5.72 -1.80
C PHE A 82 -1.10 6.14 -1.25
N VAL A 83 -0.52 7.20 -1.79
CA VAL A 83 0.72 7.78 -1.27
C VAL A 83 0.55 9.30 -1.25
N ARG A 84 1.01 9.93 -0.17
CA ARG A 84 1.17 11.37 -0.05
C ARG A 84 2.56 11.69 0.45
N SER A 85 3.08 12.84 0.03
CA SER A 85 4.31 13.40 0.57
C SER A 85 4.21 14.92 0.54
N ALA A 86 4.83 15.59 1.50
CA ALA A 86 5.01 17.02 1.44
C ALA A 86 6.08 17.33 0.37
N LEU A 87 5.69 18.03 -0.69
CA LEU A 87 6.60 18.47 -1.74
C LEU A 87 6.93 19.94 -1.52
N ASP A 88 8.21 20.30 -1.70
CA ASP A 88 8.62 21.70 -1.78
C ASP A 88 8.03 22.36 -3.05
N THR A 89 7.81 23.67 -3.00
CA THR A 89 7.23 24.46 -4.08
C THR A 89 8.12 24.44 -5.33
N GLU A 90 9.44 24.38 -5.15
CA GLU A 90 10.38 24.26 -6.27
C GLU A 90 10.25 22.91 -6.98
N ILE A 91 10.12 21.82 -6.22
CA ILE A 91 9.93 20.46 -6.76
C ILE A 91 8.55 20.35 -7.44
N GLN A 92 7.50 20.90 -6.82
CA GLN A 92 6.15 20.94 -7.40
C GLN A 92 6.12 21.62 -8.77
N SER A 93 6.97 22.63 -8.98
CA SER A 93 7.01 23.41 -10.21
C SER A 93 7.80 22.73 -11.33
N ASP A 94 8.48 21.61 -11.06
CA ASP A 94 9.23 20.86 -12.06
C ASP A 94 8.29 20.11 -13.01
N PRO A 95 8.26 20.44 -14.32
CA PRO A 95 7.41 19.76 -15.29
C PRO A 95 7.77 18.29 -15.50
N MET A 96 8.99 17.86 -15.14
CA MET A 96 9.46 16.48 -15.27
C MET A 96 9.09 15.61 -14.05
N LEU A 97 8.58 16.22 -12.98
CA LEU A 97 8.21 15.52 -11.76
C LEU A 97 7.31 14.29 -11.98
N PRO A 98 6.26 14.34 -12.84
CA PRO A 98 5.45 13.16 -13.11
C PRO A 98 6.25 12.01 -13.73
N ASP A 99 7.09 12.31 -14.72
CA ASP A 99 7.86 11.28 -15.44
C ASP A 99 8.92 10.63 -14.54
N VAL A 100 9.59 11.44 -13.71
CA VAL A 100 10.59 10.95 -12.74
C VAL A 100 9.93 10.07 -11.67
N GLY A 101 8.74 10.47 -11.18
CA GLY A 101 7.99 9.73 -10.17
C GLY A 101 7.58 8.30 -10.57
N TRP A 102 7.59 7.99 -11.87
CA TRP A 102 7.24 6.66 -12.42
C TRP A 102 8.42 5.89 -13.02
N SER A 103 9.65 6.41 -12.89
CA SER A 103 10.84 5.85 -13.55
C SER A 103 11.46 4.61 -12.89
N TRP A 104 10.82 4.07 -11.83
CA TRP A 104 11.33 2.96 -11.01
C TRP A 104 10.73 1.60 -11.37
#